data_AF-X6GYX5-F1
#
_entry.id   AF-X6GYX5-F1
#
_cell.length_a   1.000
_cell.length_b   1.000
_cell.length_c   1.000
_cell.angle_alpha   90.00
_cell.angle_beta   90.00
_cell.angle_gamma   90.00
#
_symmetry.space_group_name_H-M   'P 1'
#
loop_
_entity.id
_entity.type
_entity.pdbx_description
1 polymer ?
#
loop_
_entity_poly.entity_id
_entity_poly.type
_entity_poly.pdbx_seq_one_letter_code
_entity_poly.pdbx_strand_id
1 'polypeptide(L)'
;MAASDAESEQSIETLQGINRRTSIKRQMADALGAQDVAYAGSGVDLSFGTAKAARTDAYREADLGLSTATGTEMTRVSRLAERATSYRAAAKSARRLGFLNAFTGGVDNLLSFGERG
;
A
#
# COMPACT_ATOMS: atom_id res chain seq x y z
N MET A 1 8.70 2.14 -18.19
CA MET A 1 7.31 1.68 -17.97
C MET A 1 7.20 0.98 -16.62
N ALA A 2 7.83 -0.18 -16.40
CA ALA A 2 7.71 -0.93 -15.13
C ALA A 2 7.87 -0.16 -13.80
N ALA A 3 8.77 0.84 -13.71
CA ALA A 3 8.89 1.66 -12.49
C ALA A 3 7.70 2.61 -12.27
N SER A 4 7.13 3.16 -13.35
CA SER A 4 5.95 4.03 -13.31
C SER A 4 4.68 3.24 -12.97
N ASP A 5 4.63 1.99 -13.42
CA ASP A 5 3.51 1.09 -13.13
C ASP A 5 3.50 0.73 -11.64
N ALA A 6 4.67 0.41 -11.07
CA ALA A 6 4.81 0.14 -9.64
C ALA A 6 4.44 1.35 -8.75
N GLU A 7 4.72 2.57 -9.19
CA GLU A 7 4.29 3.80 -8.49
C GLU A 7 2.78 4.05 -8.61
N SER A 8 2.20 3.69 -9.75
CA SER A 8 0.75 3.77 -9.95
C SER A 8 0.02 2.75 -9.07
N GLU A 9 0.54 1.53 -8.96
CA GLU A 9 0.04 0.50 -8.04
C GLU A 9 0.13 0.93 -6.57
N GLN A 10 1.20 1.64 -6.18
CA GLN A 10 1.32 2.18 -4.83
C GLN A 10 0.18 3.14 -4.50
N SER A 11 -0.15 4.05 -5.42
CA SER A 11 -1.23 5.01 -5.24
C SER A 11 -2.60 4.34 -5.15
N ILE A 12 -2.83 3.29 -5.95
CA ILE A 12 -4.06 2.50 -5.91
C ILE A 12 -4.19 1.75 -4.58
N GLU A 13 -3.14 1.12 -4.07
CA GLU A 13 -3.18 0.41 -2.78
C GLU A 13 -3.47 1.37 -1.63
N THR A 14 -2.93 2.60 -1.66
CA THR A 14 -3.24 3.64 -0.67
C THR A 14 -4.72 4.03 -0.70
N LEU A 15 -5.30 4.24 -1.89
CA LEU A 15 -6.73 4.54 -2.03
C LEU A 15 -7.61 3.38 -1.52
N GLN A 16 -7.23 2.14 -1.81
CA GLN A 16 -7.92 0.96 -1.27
C GLN A 16 -7.78 0.88 0.26
N GLY A 17 -6.62 1.22 0.81
CA GLY A 17 -6.38 1.30 2.26
C GLY A 17 -7.27 2.33 2.95
N ILE A 18 -7.44 3.52 2.35
CA ILE A 18 -8.39 4.54 2.84
C ILE A 18 -9.83 4.00 2.83
N ASN A 19 -10.24 3.32 1.74
CA ASN A 19 -11.57 2.73 1.65
C ASN A 19 -11.80 1.65 2.72
N ARG A 20 -10.82 0.76 2.96
CA ARG A 20 -10.89 -0.26 4.02
C ARG A 20 -11.00 0.36 5.42
N ARG A 21 -10.19 1.39 5.72
CA ARG A 21 -10.27 2.08 7.02
C ARG A 21 -11.61 2.80 7.19
N THR A 22 -12.13 3.39 6.12
CA THR A 22 -13.46 4.03 6.11
C THR A 22 -14.57 3.00 6.34
N SER A 23 -14.49 1.82 5.72
CA SER A 23 -15.50 0.77 5.93
C SER A 23 -15.48 0.22 7.36
N ILE A 24 -14.30 0.03 7.96
CA ILE A 24 -14.17 -0.41 9.37
C ILE A 24 -14.83 0.63 10.30
N LYS A 25 -14.57 1.92 10.08
CA LYS A 25 -15.20 3.00 10.86
C LYS A 25 -16.72 3.04 10.70
N ARG A 26 -17.24 2.79 9.48
CA ARG A 26 -18.69 2.69 9.24
C ARG A 26 -19.29 1.50 9.97
N GLN A 27 -18.68 0.31 9.88
CA GLN A 27 -19.16 -0.87 10.61
C GLN A 27 -19.18 -0.66 12.13
N MET A 28 -18.16 0.01 12.67
CA MET A 28 -18.15 0.42 14.08
C MET A 28 -19.32 1.36 14.39
N ALA A 29 -19.56 2.39 13.57
CA ALA A 29 -20.66 3.32 13.77
C ALA A 29 -22.03 2.64 13.68
N ASP A 30 -22.21 1.71 12.74
CA ASP A 30 -23.44 0.92 12.59
C ASP A 30 -23.68 0.03 13.82
N ALA A 31 -22.63 -0.63 14.33
CA ALA A 31 -22.70 -1.44 15.53
C ALA A 31 -23.05 -0.62 16.79
N LEU A 32 -22.52 0.60 16.90
CA LEU A 32 -22.87 1.53 17.99
C LEU A 32 -24.31 2.03 17.83
N GLY A 33 -24.73 2.40 16.62
CA GLY A 33 -26.09 2.85 16.33
C GLY A 33 -27.14 1.78 16.62
N ALA A 34 -26.87 0.52 16.27
CA ALA A 34 -27.74 -0.61 16.59
C ALA A 34 -27.91 -0.80 18.11
N GLN A 35 -26.83 -0.64 18.88
CA GLN A 35 -26.87 -0.69 20.35
C GLN A 35 -27.70 0.46 20.93
N ASP A 36 -27.58 1.65 20.36
CA ASP A 36 -28.30 2.85 20.82
C ASP A 36 -29.81 2.75 20.54
N VAL A 37 -30.18 2.23 19.37
CA VAL A 37 -31.59 1.95 19.04
C VAL A 37 -32.16 0.86 19.93
N ALA A 38 -31.40 -0.21 20.18
CA ALA A 38 -31.83 -1.28 21.09
C ALA A 38 -32.02 -0.77 22.53
N TYR A 39 -31.11 0.08 23.02
CA TYR A 39 -31.21 0.72 24.33
C TYR A 39 -32.41 1.67 24.42
N ALA A 40 -32.65 2.49 23.39
CA ALA A 40 -33.79 3.40 23.35
C ALA A 40 -35.14 2.65 23.24
N GLY A 41 -35.17 1.56 22.48
CA GLY A 41 -36.38 0.76 22.24
C GLY A 41 -36.72 -0.20 23.39
N SER A 42 -35.74 -0.62 24.21
CA SER A 42 -36.01 -1.56 25.30
C SER A 42 -36.78 -0.91 26.45
N GLY A 43 -36.64 0.39 26.69
CA GLY A 43 -37.29 1.09 27.83
C GLY A 43 -36.87 0.58 29.23
N VAL A 44 -36.19 -0.57 29.29
CA VAL A 44 -35.60 -1.20 30.47
C VAL A 44 -34.12 -0.83 30.55
N ASP A 45 -33.65 -0.64 31.76
CA ASP A 45 -32.25 -0.42 32.11
C ASP A 45 -31.36 -1.63 31.73
N LEU A 46 -30.95 -1.70 30.47
CA LEU A 46 -29.94 -2.63 29.99
C LEU A 46 -28.51 -2.20 30.40
N SER A 47 -28.37 -1.15 31.23
CA SER A 47 -27.09 -0.50 31.54
C SER A 47 -26.24 -1.18 32.61
N PHE A 48 -26.67 -2.32 33.16
CA PHE A 48 -25.93 -3.04 34.22
C PHE A 48 -24.64 -3.77 33.75
N GLY A 49 -23.97 -3.26 32.71
CA GLY A 49 -22.59 -3.62 32.32
C GLY A 49 -22.44 -4.17 30.90
N THR A 50 -23.46 -4.82 30.34
CA THR A 50 -23.41 -5.48 29.03
C THR A 50 -23.36 -4.50 27.86
N ALA A 51 -24.13 -3.40 27.89
CA ALA A 51 -24.06 -2.37 26.85
C ALA A 51 -22.69 -1.65 26.82
N LYS A 52 -22.11 -1.39 28.00
CA LYS A 52 -20.77 -0.80 28.09
C LYS A 52 -19.68 -1.77 27.61
N ALA A 53 -19.82 -3.05 27.92
CA ALA A 53 -18.93 -4.10 27.40
C ALA A 53 -19.02 -4.20 25.87
N ALA A 54 -20.24 -4.26 25.31
CA ALA A 54 -20.47 -4.35 23.86
C ALA A 54 -19.90 -3.15 23.09
N ARG A 55 -20.04 -1.92 23.62
CA ARG A 55 -19.37 -0.74 23.05
C ARG A 55 -17.86 -0.86 23.10
N THR A 56 -17.31 -1.27 24.24
CA THR A 56 -15.86 -1.44 24.42
C THR A 56 -15.30 -2.50 23.48
N ASP A 57 -16.04 -3.58 23.25
CA ASP A 57 -15.67 -4.64 22.33
C ASP A 57 -15.70 -4.16 20.88
N ALA A 58 -16.73 -3.41 20.47
CA ALA A 58 -16.81 -2.80 19.14
C ALA A 58 -15.64 -1.84 18.87
N TYR A 59 -15.24 -1.02 19.85
CA TYR A 59 -14.06 -0.16 19.73
C TYR A 59 -12.78 -0.98 19.63
N ARG A 60 -12.61 -2.02 20.47
CA ARG A 60 -11.43 -2.89 20.45
C ARG A 60 -11.29 -3.60 19.11
N GLU A 61 -12.39 -4.10 18.55
CA GLU A 61 -12.41 -4.77 17.25
C GLU A 61 -12.10 -3.79 16.11
N ALA A 62 -12.67 -2.58 16.14
CA ALA A 62 -12.35 -1.54 15.18
C ALA A 62 -10.87 -1.13 15.25
N ASP A 63 -10.31 -0.97 16.44
CA ASP A 63 -8.89 -0.63 16.65
C ASP A 63 -7.96 -1.73 16.14
N LEU A 64 -8.29 -3.00 16.45
CA LEU A 64 -7.56 -4.16 15.92
C LEU A 64 -7.59 -4.14 14.38
N GLY A 65 -8.78 -3.99 13.79
CA GLY A 65 -8.96 -3.94 12.34
C GLY A 65 -8.20 -2.80 11.69
N LEU A 66 -8.25 -1.59 12.27
CA LEU A 66 -7.52 -0.41 11.78
C LEU A 66 -6.01 -0.60 11.87
N SER A 67 -5.51 -1.14 12.97
CA SER A 67 -4.08 -1.43 13.18
C SER A 67 -3.57 -2.45 12.17
N THR A 68 -4.27 -3.58 12.03
CA THR A 68 -3.93 -4.63 11.07
C THR A 68 -3.98 -4.12 9.62
N ALA A 69 -5.03 -3.36 9.26
CA ALA A 69 -5.16 -2.80 7.92
C ALA A 69 -4.00 -1.83 7.61
N THR A 70 -3.65 -0.95 8.56
CA THR A 70 -2.55 0.02 8.40
C THR A 70 -1.21 -0.68 8.29
N GLY A 71 -0.93 -1.68 9.15
CA GLY A 71 0.31 -2.46 9.08
C GLY A 71 0.47 -3.23 7.77
N THR A 72 -0.62 -3.80 7.26
CA THR A 72 -0.64 -4.51 5.98
C THR A 72 -0.41 -3.56 4.80
N GLU A 73 -1.08 -2.40 4.80
CA GLU A 73 -0.91 -1.36 3.77
C GLU A 73 0.55 -0.88 3.72
N MET A 74 1.13 -0.52 4.87
CA MET A 74 2.53 -0.10 4.95
C MET A 74 3.48 -1.15 4.36
N THR A 75 3.27 -2.43 4.70
CA THR A 75 4.10 -3.53 4.18
C THR A 75 3.99 -3.65 2.65
N ARG A 76 2.78 -3.55 2.11
CA ARG A 76 2.54 -3.63 0.66
C ARG A 76 3.15 -2.45 -0.09
N VAL A 77 2.94 -1.24 0.42
CA VAL A 77 3.51 -0.01 -0.12
C VAL A 77 5.04 -0.04 -0.12
N SER A 78 5.66 -0.48 0.98
CA SER A 78 7.13 -0.60 1.06
C SER A 78 7.70 -1.57 0.01
N ARG A 79 7.06 -2.73 -0.19
CA ARG A 79 7.48 -3.68 -1.24
C ARG A 79 7.36 -3.10 -2.65
N LEU A 80 6.30 -2.32 -2.93
CA LEU A 80 6.14 -1.65 -4.22
C LEU A 80 7.23 -0.58 -4.43
N ALA A 81 7.54 0.20 -3.40
CA ALA A 81 8.60 1.19 -3.43
C ALA A 81 10.01 0.56 -3.64
N GLU A 82 10.28 -0.56 -2.98
CA GLU A 82 11.51 -1.35 -3.19
C GLU A 82 11.62 -1.84 -4.64
N ARG A 83 10.54 -2.39 -5.20
CA ARG A 83 10.50 -2.83 -6.60
C ARG A 83 10.72 -1.68 -7.58
N ALA A 84 10.05 -0.55 -7.39
CA ALA A 84 10.23 0.64 -8.23
C ALA A 84 11.69 1.13 -8.19
N THR A 85 12.30 1.14 -7.01
CA THR A 85 13.71 1.50 -6.82
C THR A 85 14.65 0.52 -7.52
N SER A 86 14.40 -0.78 -7.38
CA SER A 86 15.14 -1.85 -8.05
C SER A 86 15.08 -1.71 -9.59
N TYR A 87 13.89 -1.49 -10.15
CA TYR A 87 13.72 -1.27 -11.59
C TYR A 87 14.47 -0.02 -12.08
N ARG A 88 14.47 1.07 -11.29
CA ARG A 88 15.26 2.26 -11.62
C ARG A 88 16.77 1.98 -11.59
N ALA A 89 17.25 1.24 -10.59
CA ALA A 89 18.65 0.89 -10.49
C ALA A 89 19.08 -0.01 -11.67
N ALA A 90 18.28 -1.02 -12.02
CA ALA A 90 18.51 -1.88 -13.16
C ALA A 90 18.54 -1.09 -14.48
N ALA A 91 17.58 -0.16 -14.68
CA ALA A 91 17.55 0.68 -15.87
C ALA A 91 18.78 1.61 -15.96
N LYS A 92 19.24 2.18 -14.84
CA LYS A 92 20.48 2.98 -14.81
C LYS A 92 21.71 2.13 -15.14
N SER A 93 21.80 0.92 -14.60
CA SER A 93 22.89 -0.01 -14.89
C SER A 93 22.91 -0.41 -16.37
N ALA A 94 21.75 -0.79 -16.92
CA ALA A 94 21.61 -1.14 -18.34
C ALA A 94 21.99 0.02 -19.26
N ARG A 95 21.62 1.27 -18.93
CA ARG A 95 22.08 2.46 -19.68
C ARG A 95 23.59 2.59 -19.66
N ARG A 96 24.22 2.47 -18.48
CA ARG A 96 25.69 2.56 -18.35
C ARG A 96 26.41 1.49 -19.17
N LEU A 97 25.94 0.25 -19.11
CA LEU A 97 26.48 -0.86 -19.91
C LEU A 97 26.25 -0.64 -21.41
N GLY A 98 25.08 -0.14 -21.80
CA GLY A 98 24.79 0.22 -23.18
C GLY A 98 25.73 1.31 -23.71
N PHE A 99 25.98 2.36 -22.92
CA PHE A 99 26.96 3.40 -23.28
C PHE A 99 28.38 2.86 -23.35
N LEU A 100 28.80 2.02 -22.39
CA LEU A 100 30.12 1.40 -22.41
C LEU A 100 30.31 0.51 -23.64
N ASN A 101 29.35 -0.37 -23.93
CA ASN A 101 29.39 -1.26 -25.09
C ASN A 101 29.34 -0.51 -26.42
N ALA A 102 28.54 0.57 -26.51
CA ALA A 102 28.51 1.43 -27.69
C ALA A 102 29.83 2.19 -27.87
N PHE A 103 30.46 2.61 -26.78
CA PHE A 103 31.75 3.29 -26.81
C PHE A 103 32.87 2.33 -27.21
N THR A 104 33.00 1.16 -26.56
CA THR A 104 34.03 0.18 -26.90
C THR A 104 33.81 -0.43 -28.29
N GLY A 105 32.58 -0.85 -28.61
CA GLY A 105 32.24 -1.37 -29.93
C GLY A 105 32.33 -0.31 -31.04
N GLY A 106 32.10 0.96 -30.74
CA GLY A 106 32.31 2.08 -31.66
C GLY A 106 33.79 2.32 -31.93
N VAL A 107 34.62 2.29 -30.89
CA VAL A 107 36.08 2.46 -31.00
C VAL A 107 36.72 1.30 -31.76
N ASP A 108 36.33 0.04 -31.51
CA ASP A 108 36.85 -1.13 -32.24
C ASP A 108 36.46 -1.10 -33.73
N ASN A 109 35.23 -0.66 -34.06
CA ASN A 109 34.81 -0.48 -35.45
C ASN A 109 35.59 0.63 -36.15
N LEU A 110 35.94 1.71 -35.44
CA LEU A 110 36.67 2.85 -36.01
C LEU A 110 38.16 2.55 -36.17
N LEU A 111 38.76 1.81 -35.22
CA LEU A 111 40.15 1.33 -35.30
C LEU A 111 40.31 0.26 -36.38
N SER A 112 39.39 -0.70 -36.49
CA SER A 112 39.46 -1.74 -37.53
C SER A 112 39.21 -1.21 -38.95
N PHE A 113 38.53 -0.07 -39.10
CA PHE A 113 38.43 0.63 -40.38
C PHE A 113 39.73 1.34 -40.77
N GLY A 114 40.50 1.83 -39.79
CA GLY A 114 41.79 2.49 -40.02
C GLY A 114 42.94 1.51 -40.34
N GLU A 115 42.88 0.27 -39.87
CA GLU A 115 43.88 -0.78 -40.18
C GLU A 115 43.64 -1.51 -41.52
N ARG A 116 42.47 -1.32 -42.15
CA ARG A 116 42.11 -1.95 -43.43
C ARG A 116 42.16 -1.01 -44.64
N GLY A 117 42.60 0.24 -44.47
CA GLY A 117 42.89 1.19 -45.54
C GLY A 117 44.40 1.38 -45.71
#